data_AF-A0A1M3M685-F1
#
_entry.id   AF-A0A1M3M685-F1
#
_cell.length_a   1.000
_cell.length_b   1.000
_cell.length_c   1.000
_cell.angle_alpha   90.00
_cell.angle_beta   90.00
_cell.angle_gamma   90.00
#
_symmetry.space_group_name_H-M   'P 1'
#
loop_
_entity.id
_entity.type
_entity.pdbx_description
1 polymer ?
#
loop_
_entity_poly.entity_id
_entity_poly.type
_entity_poly.pdbx_seq_one_letter_code
_entity_poly.pdbx_strand_id
1 'polypeptide(L)' 'MQVYVRESEPPAGDDWVGEPTGVIVAPGERSLRSVSLPSDRLTTWVVAFAEPQYRRDGRGPAETATVPASRLVAAEPVED' A
#
# COMPACT_ATOMS: atom_id res chain seq x y z
N MET A 1 12.41 1.58 -1.47
CA MET A 1 11.73 0.90 -2.59
C MET A 1 10.52 1.72 -2.98
N GLN A 2 10.43 2.17 -4.24
CA GLN A 2 9.25 2.89 -4.76
C GLN A 2 8.17 1.90 -5.19
N VAL A 3 6.92 2.22 -4.88
CA VAL A 3 5.75 1.38 -5.13
C VAL A 3 4.55 2.21 -5.56
N TYR A 4 3.63 1.59 -6.29
CA TYR A 4 2.27 2.10 -6.45
C TYR A 4 1.26 1.12 -5.86
N VAL A 5 0.12 1.64 -5.41
CA VAL A 5 -0.94 0.83 -4.80
C VAL A 5 -1.99 0.49 -5.86
N ARG A 6 -2.03 -0.78 -6.26
CA ARG A 6 -3.05 -1.32 -7.17
C ARG A 6 -4.40 -1.41 -6.43
N GLU A 7 -5.43 -0.85 -7.05
CA GLU A 7 -6.82 -0.92 -6.54
C GLU A 7 -7.43 -2.33 -6.74
N SER A 8 -8.54 -2.59 -6.07
CA SER A 8 -9.27 -3.85 -6.23
C SER A 8 -10.09 -3.85 -7.52
N GLU A 9 -10.29 -5.03 -8.10
CA GLU A 9 -11.24 -5.23 -9.20
C GLU A 9 -12.34 -6.20 -8.75
N PRO A 10 -13.61 -5.75 -8.58
CA PRO A 10 -14.11 -4.37 -8.78
C PRO A 10 -13.66 -3.39 -7.68
N PRO A 11 -13.71 -2.06 -7.95
CA PRO A 11 -13.32 -1.06 -6.97
C PRO A 11 -14.16 -1.12 -5.69
N ALA A 12 -13.49 -1.13 -4.54
CA ALA A 12 -14.10 -1.05 -3.23
C ALA A 12 -14.11 0.39 -2.72
N GLY A 13 -15.07 0.74 -1.85
CA GLY A 13 -15.13 2.08 -1.23
C GLY A 13 -13.89 2.43 -0.39
N ASP A 14 -13.15 1.43 0.08
CA ASP A 14 -11.90 1.59 0.83
C ASP A 14 -10.67 1.83 -0.07
N ASP A 15 -10.80 1.69 -1.39
CA ASP A 15 -9.69 1.88 -2.32
C ASP A 15 -9.31 3.37 -2.47
N TRP A 16 -8.12 3.62 -3.04
CA TRP A 16 -7.53 4.94 -3.18
C TRP A 16 -7.98 5.65 -4.45
N VAL A 17 -8.01 6.98 -4.43
CA VAL A 17 -8.24 7.74 -5.67
C VAL A 17 -6.96 7.73 -6.51
N GLY A 18 -7.00 7.17 -7.72
CA GLY A 18 -5.97 7.39 -8.75
C GLY A 18 -4.64 6.66 -8.54
N GLU A 19 -4.65 5.46 -7.95
CA GLU A 19 -3.48 4.57 -7.82
C GLU A 19 -2.24 5.26 -7.21
N PRO A 20 -2.25 5.56 -5.90
CA PRO A 20 -1.25 6.39 -5.28
C PRO A 20 0.14 5.76 -5.31
N THR A 21 1.15 6.62 -5.46
CA THR A 21 2.56 6.25 -5.45
C THR A 21 3.23 6.65 -4.15
N GLY A 22 4.27 5.91 -3.76
CA GLY A 22 5.00 6.18 -2.53
C GLY A 22 6.20 5.26 -2.31
N VAL A 23 6.76 5.33 -1.11
CA VAL A 23 7.89 4.50 -0.70
C VAL A 23 7.55 3.67 0.54
N ILE A 24 7.99 2.41 0.56
CA ILE A 24 7.90 1.59 1.78
C ILE A 24 8.89 2.13 2.81
N VAL A 25 8.40 2.48 4.00
CA VAL A 25 9.20 3.05 5.10
C VAL A 25 9.33 2.13 6.32
N ALA A 26 8.40 1.19 6.51
CA ALA A 26 8.41 0.25 7.64
C ALA A 26 7.56 -1.01 7.34
N PRO A 27 7.79 -2.14 8.04
CA PRO A 27 6.83 -3.24 8.10
C PRO A 27 5.56 -2.82 8.86
N GLY A 28 4.40 -3.34 8.47
CA GLY A 28 3.13 -3.08 9.17
C GLY A 28 2.99 -3.88 10.48
N GLU A 29 2.22 -3.36 11.43
CA GLU A 29 2.09 -3.89 12.80
C GLU A 29 1.59 -5.35 12.87
N ARG A 30 0.82 -5.81 11.86
CA ARG A 30 0.33 -7.20 11.80
C ARG A 30 1.33 -8.21 11.25
N SER A 31 2.43 -7.77 10.64
CA SER A 31 3.46 -8.65 10.06
C SER A 31 4.26 -9.42 11.13
N LEU A 32 4.13 -9.06 12.42
CA LEU A 32 4.91 -9.66 13.53
C LEU A 32 4.15 -10.69 14.38
N ARG A 33 2.85 -10.93 14.16
CA ARG A 33 2.16 -12.03 14.87
C ARG A 33 2.46 -13.34 14.14
N SER A 34 3.42 -14.07 14.68
CA SER A 34 3.77 -15.46 14.39
C SER A 34 2.53 -16.36 14.27
N VAL A 35 2.01 -16.49 13.06
CA VAL A 35 1.14 -17.60 12.66
C VAL A 35 1.73 -18.16 11.38
N SER A 36 2.09 -19.45 11.42
CA SER A 36 2.58 -20.25 10.30
C SER A 36 1.49 -20.44 9.23
N LEU A 37 1.03 -19.33 8.67
CA LEU A 37 0.20 -19.26 7.48
C LEU A 37 1.11 -18.91 6.30
N PRO A 38 0.78 -19.28 5.06
CA PRO A 38 1.55 -18.86 3.89
C PRO A 38 1.71 -17.33 3.91
N SER A 39 2.95 -16.88 4.13
CA SER A 39 3.31 -15.55 4.65
C SER A 39 2.93 -14.38 3.74
N ASP A 40 2.77 -14.64 2.44
CA ASP A 40 2.60 -13.59 1.44
C ASP A 40 1.25 -12.86 1.52
N ARG A 41 0.18 -13.50 2.02
CA ARG A 41 -1.16 -12.87 2.06
C ARG A 41 -1.41 -11.93 3.23
N LEU A 42 -0.61 -12.07 4.30
CA LEU A 42 -0.78 -11.28 5.54
C LEU A 42 0.29 -10.21 5.72
N THR A 43 1.33 -10.23 4.89
CA THR A 43 2.41 -9.25 4.96
C THR A 43 1.86 -7.88 4.58
N THR A 44 2.02 -6.92 5.49
CA THR A 44 1.68 -5.51 5.27
C THR A 44 2.92 -4.64 5.40
N TRP A 45 2.89 -3.50 4.70
CA TRP A 45 3.95 -2.51 4.67
C TRP A 45 3.37 -1.12 4.90
N VAL A 46 4.10 -0.27 5.62
CA VAL A 46 3.78 1.15 5.73
C VAL A 46 4.37 1.86 4.52
N VAL A 47 3.52 2.50 3.73
CA VAL A 47 3.89 3.32 2.58
C VAL A 47 3.72 4.79 2.96
N ALA A 48 4.76 5.58 2.75
CA ALA A 48 4.67 7.04 2.74
C ALA A 48 4.39 7.49 1.31
N PHE A 49 3.29 8.22 1.11
CA PHE A 49 2.87 8.66 -0.22
C PHE A 49 3.68 9.88 -0.67
N ALA A 50 3.85 10.02 -1.98
CA ALA A 50 4.53 11.19 -2.57
C ALA A 50 3.73 12.48 -2.33
N GLU A 51 2.40 12.37 -2.32
CA GLU A 51 1.45 13.44 -2.03
C GLU A 51 0.34 12.91 -1.10
N PRO A 52 -0.32 13.74 -0.28
CA PRO A 52 -1.39 13.28 0.61
C PRO A 52 -2.58 12.69 -0.15
N GLN A 53 -3.00 11.47 0.21
CA GLN A 53 -3.97 10.68 -0.58
C GLN A 53 -5.35 10.60 0.06
N TYR A 54 -6.37 10.54 -0.79
CA TYR A 54 -7.76 10.30 -0.37
C TYR A 54 -8.21 8.91 -0.80
N ARG A 55 -9.11 8.34 0.01
CA ARG A 55 -9.87 7.15 -0.35
C ARG A 55 -11.13 7.55 -1.12
N ARG A 56 -11.68 6.60 -1.88
CA ARG A 56 -12.91 6.80 -2.67
C ARG A 56 -14.13 7.10 -1.81
N ASP A 57 -14.13 6.66 -0.54
CA ASP A 57 -15.17 7.02 0.44
C ASP A 57 -15.00 8.40 1.08
N GLY A 58 -13.99 9.17 0.68
CA GLY A 58 -13.72 10.52 1.17
C GLY A 58 -12.82 10.60 2.40
N ARG A 59 -12.33 9.47 2.95
CA ARG A 59 -11.33 9.52 4.04
C ARG A 59 -9.97 10.02 3.54
N GLY A 60 -9.31 10.84 4.36
CA GLY A 60 -8.01 11.45 4.05
C GLY A 60 -7.98 12.95 4.39
N PRO A 61 -6.93 13.68 3.98
CA PRO A 61 -5.77 13.16 3.26
C PRO A 61 -4.83 12.38 4.19
N ALA A 62 -4.31 11.25 3.73
CA ALA A 62 -3.34 10.44 4.45
C ALA A 62 -1.95 10.61 3.83
N GLU A 63 -0.96 10.93 4.66
CA GLU A 63 0.46 10.98 4.24
C GLU A 63 1.10 9.59 4.26
N THR A 64 0.60 8.69 5.12
CA THR A 64 1.06 7.31 5.23
C THR A 64 -0.10 6.34 5.34
N ALA A 65 0.08 5.10 4.89
CA ALA A 65 -0.88 4.02 5.08
C ALA A 65 -0.22 2.65 5.20
N THR A 66 -0.85 1.75 5.96
CA THR A 66 -0.51 0.33 5.96
C THR A 66 -1.22 -0.36 4.79
N VAL A 67 -0.45 -0.94 3.87
CA VAL A 67 -0.94 -1.56 2.62
C VAL A 67 -0.51 -3.02 2.57
N PRO A 68 -1.39 -3.96 2.17
CA PRO A 68 -1.00 -5.36 1.98
C PRO A 68 -0.04 -5.51 0.79
N ALA A 69 0.95 -6.40 0.92
CA ALA A 69 1.94 -6.66 -0.12
C ALA A 69 1.31 -7.04 -1.46
N SER A 70 0.16 -7.72 -1.45
CA SER A 70 -0.60 -8.12 -2.66
C SER A 70 -1.15 -6.95 -3.49
N ARG A 71 -1.20 -5.74 -2.92
CA ARG A 71 -1.58 -4.50 -3.60
C ARG A 71 -0.40 -3.58 -3.93
N LEU A 72 0.80 -3.91 -3.45
CA LEU A 72 1.99 -3.14 -3.78
C LEU A 72 2.63 -3.71 -5.03
N VAL A 73 2.83 -2.84 -6.01
CA VAL A 73 3.59 -3.17 -7.20
C VAL A 73 4.85 -2.30 -7.18
N ALA A 74 6.00 -2.95 -7.38
CA ALA A 74 7.27 -2.25 -7.52
C ALA A 74 7.21 -1.33 -8.73
N ALA A 75 7.54 -0.05 -8.55
CA ALA A 75 7.80 0.81 -9.69
C ALA A 75 9.08 0.33 -10.38
N GLU A 76 9.10 0.35 -11.71
CA GLU A 76 10.33 0.08 -12.45
C GLU A 76 11.39 1.12 -12.05
N PRO A 77 12.65 0.71 -11.83
CA PRO A 77 13.71 1.66 -11.59
C PRO A 77 13.86 2.54 -12.83
N VAL A 78 13.89 3.85 -12.65
CA VAL A 78 14.27 4.77 -13.73
C VAL A 78 15.74 4.49 -14.02
N GLU A 79 16.03 3.90 -15.17
CA GLU A 79 17.39 3.78 -15.69
C GLU A 79 17.89 5.21 -16.00
N ASP A 80 18.98 5.63 -15.35
CA ASP A 80 19.67 6.91 -15.59
C ASP A 80 20.62 6.79 -16.78
#